data_AF-A0A317CYC7-F1
#
_entry.id   AF-A0A317CYC7-F1
#
_cell.length_a   1.000
_cell.length_b   1.000
_cell.length_c   1.000
_cell.angle_alpha   90.00
_cell.angle_beta   90.00
_cell.angle_gamma   90.00
#
_symmetry.space_group_name_H-M   'P 1'
#
loop_
_entity.id
_entity.type
_entity.pdbx_description
1 polymer ?
#
loop_
_entity_poly.entity_id
_entity_poly.type
_entity_poly.pdbx_seq_one_letter_code
_entity_poly.pdbx_strand_id
1 'polypeptide(L)' 'MLYLDRPAVPWRGRLWSHLISDVSYAELHAFAEALGAPRRGFDRDHYDIPAERFPVAVWLGAQVGDRAAGQLGQ' A
#
# COMPACT_ATOMS: atom_id res chain seq x y z
N MET A 1 -6.54 0.62 -9.97
CA MET A 1 -7.19 0.58 -8.65
C MET A 1 -6.16 0.27 -7.60
N LEU A 2 -6.26 0.95 -6.46
CA LEU A 2 -5.33 0.83 -5.35
C LEU A 2 -5.97 0.04 -4.22
N TYR A 3 -5.27 -0.99 -3.75
CA TYR A 3 -5.72 -1.87 -2.67
C TYR A 3 -4.79 -1.74 -1.48
N LEU A 4 -5.39 -1.72 -0.29
CA LEU A 4 -4.72 -1.60 0.99
C LEU A 4 -5.28 -2.66 1.94
N ASP A 5 -4.44 -3.56 2.44
CA ASP A 5 -4.85 -4.51 3.47
C ASP A 5 -4.98 -3.81 4.84
N ARG A 6 -5.74 -4.43 5.76
CA ARG A 6 -5.81 -3.91 7.14
C ARG A 6 -4.44 -4.05 7.80
N PRO A 7 -4.02 -3.11 8.66
CA PRO A 7 -2.73 -3.22 9.32
C PRO A 7 -2.66 -4.49 10.16
N ALA A 8 -1.83 -5.44 9.74
CA ALA A 8 -1.74 -6.78 10.33
C ALA A 8 -0.31 -7.30 10.45
N VAL A 9 0.66 -6.69 9.76
CA VAL A 9 2.06 -7.11 9.77
C VAL A 9 2.82 -6.40 10.90
N PRO A 10 3.29 -7.10 11.94
CA PRO A 10 4.09 -6.48 13.00
C PRO A 10 5.55 -6.31 12.56
N TRP A 11 6.03 -5.07 12.53
CA TRP A 11 7.44 -4.77 12.27
C TRP A 11 7.89 -3.48 12.94
N ARG A 12 9.09 -3.51 13.56
CA ARG A 12 9.69 -2.37 14.28
C ARG A 12 8.73 -1.65 15.25
N GLY A 13 7.94 -2.42 16.01
CA GLY A 13 7.04 -1.90 17.04
C GLY A 13 5.75 -1.25 16.51
N ARG A 14 5.41 -1.47 15.23
CA ARG A 14 4.20 -0.94 14.59
C ARG A 14 3.53 -2.02 13.74
N LEU A 15 2.25 -1.81 13.43
CA LEU A 15 1.55 -2.59 12.42
C LEU A 15 1.69 -1.90 11.06
N TRP A 16 1.74 -2.72 10.02
CA TRP A 16 1.91 -2.29 8.64
C TRP A 16 0.86 -2.92 7.76
N SER A 17 0.54 -2.18 6.70
CA SER A 17 -0.31 -2.55 5.58
C SER A 17 0.52 -2.58 4.30
N HIS A 18 0.14 -3.42 3.34
CA HIS A 18 0.62 -3.37 1.98
C HIS A 18 -0.34 -2.58 1.09
N LEU A 19 0.21 -1.61 0.37
CA LEU A 19 -0.48 -0.86 -0.67
C LEU A 19 0.03 -1.33 -2.04
N ILE A 20 -0.89 -1.70 -2.92
CA ILE A 20 -0.58 -2.14 -4.29
C ILE A 20 -1.50 -1.46 -5.32
N SER A 21 -1.11 -1.55 -6.58
CA SER A 21 -1.96 -1.21 -7.73
C SER A 21 -2.24 -2.44 -8.59
N ASP A 22 -3.42 -2.53 -9.20
CA ASP A 22 -3.74 -3.48 -10.27
C ASP A 22 -3.53 -2.96 -11.69
N VAL A 23 -3.21 -1.67 -11.85
CA VAL A 23 -3.04 -1.01 -13.15
C VAL A 23 -1.57 -0.76 -13.44
N SER A 24 -0.84 -0.09 -12.54
CA SER A 24 0.57 0.24 -12.78
C SER A 24 1.33 0.67 -11.53
N TYR A 25 2.64 0.53 -11.54
CA TYR A 25 3.51 1.13 -10.53
C TYR A 25 3.54 2.66 -10.61
N ALA A 26 3.24 3.25 -11.77
CA ALA A 26 3.20 4.71 -11.90
C ALA A 26 2.10 5.32 -11.03
N GLU A 27 0.87 4.77 -11.07
CA GLU A 27 -0.21 5.23 -10.18
C GLU A 27 0.07 4.91 -8.71
N LEU A 28 0.71 3.78 -8.43
CA LEU A 28 1.12 3.41 -7.08
C LEU A 28 2.12 4.40 -6.49
N HIS A 29 3.15 4.78 -7.25
CA HIS A 29 4.14 5.77 -6.82
C HIS A 29 3.52 7.15 -6.60
N ALA A 30 2.66 7.60 -7.52
CA ALA A 30 1.98 8.89 -7.40
C ALA A 30 1.07 8.93 -6.16
N PHE A 31 0.35 7.84 -5.89
CA PHE A 31 -0.48 7.75 -4.69
C PHE A 31 0.35 7.71 -3.41
N ALA A 32 1.44 6.93 -3.39
CA ALA A 32 2.35 6.86 -2.25
C ALA A 32 2.96 8.23 -1.94
N GLU A 33 3.32 9.00 -2.97
CA GLU A 33 3.79 10.38 -2.82
C GLU A 33 2.72 11.29 -2.19
N ALA A 34 1.47 11.21 -2.68
CA ALA A 34 0.35 11.97 -2.12
C ALA A 34 0.04 11.58 -0.66
N LEU A 35 0.20 10.30 -0.32
CA LEU A 35 0.10 9.79 1.04
C LEU A 35 1.30 10.21 1.92
N GLY A 36 2.37 10.75 1.31
CA GLY A 36 3.64 11.12 1.94
C GLY A 36 4.53 9.93 2.30
N ALA A 37 4.30 8.76 1.71
CA ALA A 37 5.11 7.57 1.89
C ALA A 37 6.42 7.72 1.09
N PRO A 38 7.59 7.53 1.73
CA PRO A 38 8.87 7.75 1.05
C PRO A 38 9.11 6.67 0.00
N ARG A 39 9.78 6.99 -1.12
CA ARG A 39 10.09 6.00 -2.19
C ARG A 39 10.82 4.75 -1.70
N ARG A 40 11.61 4.83 -0.62
CA ARG A 40 12.26 3.67 0.01
C ARG A 40 11.31 2.66 0.66
N GLY A 41 10.04 3.04 0.83
CA GLY A 41 8.99 2.14 1.31
C GLY A 41 8.40 1.26 0.21
N PHE A 42 8.84 1.43 -1.04
CA PHE A 42 8.50 0.52 -2.14
C PHE A 42 9.39 -0.72 -2.10
N ASP A 43 8.79 -1.91 -2.05
CA ASP A 43 9.48 -3.19 -2.20
C ASP A 43 8.90 -3.97 -3.38
N ARG A 44 9.62 -3.94 -4.51
CA ARG A 44 9.36 -4.63 -5.79
C ARG A 44 8.02 -4.33 -6.47
N ASP A 45 6.90 -4.51 -5.79
CA ASP A 45 5.53 -4.45 -6.30
C ASP A 45 4.54 -3.70 -5.38
N HIS A 46 4.93 -3.39 -4.14
CA HIS A 46 4.04 -2.78 -3.15
C HIS A 46 4.74 -1.69 -2.33
N TYR A 47 3.95 -0.92 -1.57
CA TYR A 47 4.44 -0.05 -0.51
C TYR A 47 4.04 -0.58 0.87
N ASP A 48 4.99 -0.55 1.80
CA ASP A 48 4.70 -0.74 3.22
C ASP A 48 4.18 0.57 3.85
N ILE A 49 2.93 0.55 4.29
CA ILE A 49 2.25 1.69 4.88
C ILE A 49 2.06 1.45 6.38
N PRO A 50 2.59 2.31 7.26
CA PRO A 50 2.40 2.14 8.70
C PRO A 50 0.94 2.42 9.09
N ALA A 51 0.44 1.72 10.11
CA ALA A 51 -0.97 1.74 10.52
C ALA A 51 -1.56 3.15 10.73
N GLU A 52 -0.77 4.10 11.19
CA GLU A 52 -1.20 5.48 11.45
C GLU A 52 -1.53 6.25 10.14
N ARG A 53 -1.06 5.75 8.99
CA ARG A 53 -1.40 6.28 7.66
C ARG A 53 -2.55 5.56 6.99
N PHE A 54 -3.00 4.42 7.53
CA PHE A 54 -4.11 3.65 6.96
C PHE A 54 -5.39 4.49 6.77
N PRO A 55 -5.87 5.28 7.77
CA PRO A 55 -7.07 6.10 7.57
C PRO A 55 -6.93 7.14 6.45
N VAL A 56 -5.73 7.72 6.31
CA VAL A 56 -5.44 8.71 5.27
C VAL A 56 -5.41 8.05 3.89
N ALA A 57 -4.82 6.86 3.78
CA ALA A 57 -4.81 6.11 2.53
C ALA A 57 -6.24 5.73 2.09
N VAL A 58 -7.11 5.30 3.01
CA VAL A 58 -8.52 5.05 2.70
C VAL A 58 -9.24 6.34 2.28
N TRP A 59 -8.99 7.46 2.97
CA TRP A 59 -9.54 8.76 2.61
C TRP A 59 -9.10 9.25 1.23
N LEU A 60 -7.85 8.99 0.84
CA LEU A 60 -7.31 9.28 -0.49
C LEU A 60 -7.88 8.36 -1.59
N GLY A 61 -8.63 7.32 -1.24
CA GLY A 61 -9.33 6.45 -2.19
C GLY A 61 -8.72 5.06 -2.35
N ALA A 62 -7.80 4.63 -1.49
CA ALA A 62 -7.38 3.23 -1.46
C ALA A 62 -8.56 2.34 -0.98
N GLN A 63 -8.77 1.23 -1.68
CA GLN A 63 -9.81 0.26 -1.33
C GLN A 63 -9.29 -0.70 -0.29
N VAL A 64 -10.01 -0.84 0.82
CA VAL A 64 -9.66 -1.82 1.85
C VAL A 64 -10.05 -3.21 1.37
N GLY A 65 -9.07 -4.10 1.27
CA GLY A 65 -9.33 -5.49 0.92
C GLY A 65 -8.05 -6.26 0.68
N ASP A 66 -8.11 -7.56 0.94
CA ASP A 66 -7.05 -8.47 0.54
C ASP A 66 -7.17 -8.67 -0.96
N ARG A 67 -6.30 -8.00 -1.71
CA ARG A 67 -5.92 -8.58 -2.99
C ARG A 67 -4.95 -9.70 -2.63
N ALA A 68 -5.38 -10.95 -2.74
CA ALA A 68 -4.48 -12.09 -2.55
C ALA A 68 -3.19 -11.82 -3.34
N ALA A 69 -2.06 -11.73 -2.65
CA ALA A 69 -0.74 -11.67 -3.25
C ALA A 69 -0.55 -12.96 -4.06
N GLY A 70 -0.99 -12.95 -5.32
CA GLY A 70 -1.20 -14.19 -6.05
C GLY A 70 -1.87 -14.01 -7.41
N GLN A 71 -1.43 -13.02 -8.20
CA GLN A 71 -1.40 -13.05 -9.69
C GLN A 71 -1.00 -11.68 -10.22
N LEU A 72 0.31 -11.42 -10.23
CA LEU A 72 0.93 -10.65 -11.31
C LEU A 72 2.03 -11.54 -11.87
N GLY A 73 1.58 -12.59 -12.57
CA GLY A 73 2.38 -13.18 -13.63
C GLY A 73 1.97 -12.48 -14.91
N GLN A 74 2.98 -11.95 -15.62
CA GLN A 74 2.94 -11.24 -16.90
C GLN A 74 2.53 -9.75 -16.85
#